data_AF-A0A0F4RIL0-F1
#
_entry.id   AF-A0A0F4RIL0-F1
#
_cell.length_a   1.000
_cell.length_b   1.000
_cell.length_c   1.000
_cell.angle_alpha   90.00
_cell.angle_beta   90.00
_cell.angle_gamma   90.00
#
_symmetry.space_group_name_H-M   'P 1'
#
loop_
_entity.id
_entity.type
_entity.pdbx_description
1 polymer ?
#
loop_
_entity_poly.entity_id
_entity_poly.type
_entity_poly.pdbx_seq_one_letter_code
_entity_poly.pdbx_strand_id
1 'polypeptide(L)'
;MTMNSWTTMTEQDSGFAEVLATKKTGRPFGYRLQGSSAGPQLVVAAAHPKTEAVFERILRIPTLPWMRGTMVLIKLDALDDLFADLGLLDPLGQVDRTIMLPWADTKAARDRQLRHNYHLILRACTELGMISGRGVSYPIASREN
;
A
#
# COMPACT_ATOMS: atom_id res chain seq x y z
N MET A 1 -22.15 0.80 17.08
CA MET A 1 -21.44 -0.29 16.38
C MET A 1 -21.01 0.25 15.03
N THR A 2 -19.76 0.70 14.92
CA THR A 2 -19.21 1.20 13.66
C THR A 2 -18.81 -0.01 12.82
N MET A 3 -19.57 -0.29 11.76
CA MET A 3 -19.17 -1.30 10.77
C MET A 3 -17.84 -0.87 10.16
N ASN A 4 -16.80 -1.68 10.35
CA ASN A 4 -15.50 -1.45 9.72
C ASN A 4 -15.65 -1.71 8.22
N SER A 5 -15.27 -0.74 7.39
CA SER A 5 -15.34 -0.81 5.92
C SER A 5 -14.63 -2.04 5.31
N TRP A 6 -13.71 -2.66 6.06
CA TRP A 6 -12.93 -3.85 5.73
C TRP A 6 -13.78 -5.09 5.42
N THR A 7 -14.97 -5.22 6.03
CA THR A 7 -15.84 -6.38 5.81
C THR A 7 -16.57 -6.31 4.47
N THR A 8 -16.53 -5.19 3.76
CA THR A 8 -17.31 -5.00 2.52
C THR A 8 -16.53 -5.34 1.26
N MET A 9 -15.20 -5.52 1.35
CA MET A 9 -14.36 -5.90 0.20
C MET A 9 -14.07 -7.42 0.15
N THR A 10 -14.77 -8.25 0.94
CA THR A 10 -14.39 -9.66 1.05
C THR A 10 -14.84 -10.55 -0.10
N GLU A 11 -15.59 -10.10 -1.11
CA GLU A 11 -16.02 -11.06 -2.15
C GLU A 11 -16.47 -10.50 -3.50
N GLN A 12 -16.49 -9.18 -3.72
CA GLN A 12 -16.90 -8.62 -5.01
C GLN A 12 -15.74 -7.97 -5.77
N ASP A 13 -15.19 -8.79 -6.67
CA ASP A 13 -15.08 -8.46 -8.10
C ASP A 13 -13.72 -8.01 -8.65
N SER A 14 -12.61 -8.40 -8.01
CA SER A 14 -11.32 -8.12 -8.62
C SER A 14 -10.19 -9.01 -8.09
N GLY A 15 -9.88 -10.10 -8.78
CA GLY A 15 -8.80 -11.06 -8.44
C GLY A 15 -7.37 -10.47 -8.34
N PHE A 16 -7.22 -9.14 -8.36
CA PHE A 16 -5.96 -8.43 -8.12
C PHE A 16 -5.72 -8.09 -6.65
N ALA A 17 -6.75 -8.10 -5.77
CA ALA A 17 -6.60 -7.71 -4.37
C ALA A 17 -7.00 -8.84 -3.42
N GLU A 18 -6.13 -9.14 -2.48
CA GLU A 18 -6.30 -10.18 -1.45
C GLU A 18 -6.19 -9.55 -0.06
N VAL A 19 -7.07 -9.96 0.85
CA VAL A 19 -7.05 -9.51 2.24
C VAL A 19 -6.07 -10.35 3.04
N LEU A 20 -5.17 -9.69 3.76
CA LEU A 20 -4.26 -10.33 4.73
C LEU A 20 -4.89 -10.27 6.12
N ALA A 21 -5.00 -11.42 6.77
CA ALA A 21 -5.63 -11.58 8.08
C ALA A 21 -4.68 -12.26 9.07
N THR A 22 -4.73 -11.85 10.35
CA THR A 22 -3.86 -12.40 11.39
C THR A 22 -4.15 -13.88 11.60
N LYS A 23 -3.11 -14.67 11.88
CA LYS A 23 -3.29 -16.14 12.02
C LYS A 23 -4.14 -16.51 13.24
N LYS A 24 -4.06 -15.70 14.30
CA LYS A 24 -4.67 -16.01 15.59
C LYS A 24 -6.14 -15.63 15.67
N THR A 25 -6.50 -14.45 15.18
CA THR A 25 -7.87 -13.91 15.32
C THR A 25 -8.61 -13.80 13.99
N GLY A 26 -7.93 -13.98 12.86
CA GLY A 26 -8.50 -13.76 11.53
C GLY A 26 -8.79 -12.27 11.26
N ARG A 27 -8.22 -11.36 12.06
CA ARG A 27 -8.47 -9.93 11.92
C ARG A 27 -7.71 -9.39 10.70
N PRO A 28 -8.36 -8.62 9.81
CA PRO A 28 -7.67 -8.09 8.64
C PRO A 28 -6.68 -6.98 9.04
N PHE A 29 -5.43 -7.17 8.65
CA PHE A 29 -4.34 -6.24 8.91
C PHE A 29 -3.77 -5.60 7.64
N GLY A 30 -4.09 -6.10 6.46
CA GLY A 30 -3.53 -5.57 5.23
C GLY A 30 -4.17 -6.08 3.95
N TYR A 31 -3.57 -5.67 2.83
CA TYR A 31 -3.95 -6.09 1.48
C TYR A 31 -2.71 -6.46 0.68
N ARG A 32 -2.81 -7.52 -0.12
CA ARG A 32 -1.85 -7.86 -1.17
C ARG A 32 -2.49 -7.54 -2.52
N LEU A 33 -1.79 -6.76 -3.32
CA LEU A 33 -2.21 -6.31 -4.65
C LEU A 33 -1.27 -6.92 -5.68
N GLN A 34 -1.82 -7.78 -6.53
CA GLN A 34 -1.08 -8.45 -7.59
C GLN A 34 -1.30 -7.72 -8.92
N GLY A 35 -0.20 -7.28 -9.53
CA GLY A 35 -0.22 -6.69 -10.86
C GLY A 35 -0.38 -7.72 -11.98
N SER A 36 -0.76 -7.23 -13.16
CA SER A 36 -0.97 -8.01 -14.39
C SER A 36 0.28 -8.72 -14.95
N SER A 37 1.47 -8.37 -14.50
CA SER A 37 2.73 -8.96 -14.98
C SER A 37 3.81 -8.98 -13.91
N ALA A 38 4.82 -9.83 -14.10
CA ALA A 38 5.96 -9.93 -13.20
C ALA A 38 6.72 -8.60 -13.09
N GLY A 39 7.18 -8.31 -11.88
CA GLY A 39 7.84 -7.05 -11.57
C GLY A 39 8.24 -6.94 -10.10
N PRO A 40 8.61 -5.73 -9.67
CA PRO A 40 9.12 -5.47 -8.33
C PRO A 40 8.09 -5.66 -7.23
N GLN A 41 8.57 -5.82 -6.01
CA GLN A 41 7.75 -5.94 -4.81
C GLN A 41 7.91 -4.75 -3.88
N LEU A 42 6.78 -4.12 -3.57
CA LEU A 42 6.71 -2.95 -2.69
C LEU A 42 5.88 -3.28 -1.45
N VAL A 43 6.47 -3.12 -0.28
CA VAL A 43 5.75 -3.16 1.00
C VAL A 43 5.52 -1.74 1.50
N VAL A 44 4.28 -1.41 1.84
CA VAL A 44 3.89 -0.14 2.45
C VAL A 44 3.33 -0.44 3.83
N ALA A 45 4.04 0.00 4.85
CA ALA A 45 3.68 -0.22 6.25
C ALA A 45 3.19 1.07 6.89
N ALA A 46 2.14 0.97 7.69
CA ALA A 46 1.61 2.10 8.44
C ALA A 46 1.30 1.70 9.88
N ALA A 47 1.69 2.55 10.83
CA ALA A 47 1.59 2.25 12.27
C ALA A 47 0.38 2.89 12.96
N HIS A 48 -0.47 3.60 12.23
CA HIS A 48 -1.55 4.38 12.82
C HIS A 48 -2.89 4.13 12.08
N PRO A 49 -4.00 3.82 12.78
CA PRO A 49 -5.26 3.39 12.15
C PRO A 49 -5.78 4.36 11.08
N LYS A 50 -5.63 5.66 11.33
CA LYS A 50 -6.08 6.72 10.42
C LYS A 50 -5.29 6.83 9.09
N THR A 51 -4.23 6.04 8.91
CA THR A 51 -3.52 5.91 7.62
C THR A 51 -4.27 5.03 6.62
N GLU A 52 -5.29 4.31 7.07
CA GLU A 52 -6.20 3.51 6.25
C GLU A 52 -6.80 4.30 5.08
N ALA A 53 -7.10 5.58 5.29
CA ALA A 53 -7.62 6.45 4.24
C ALA A 53 -6.67 6.58 3.03
N VAL A 54 -5.36 6.36 3.21
CA VAL A 54 -4.39 6.28 2.10
C VAL A 54 -4.55 4.96 1.36
N PHE A 55 -4.70 3.84 2.06
CA PHE A 55 -4.88 2.52 1.44
C PHE A 55 -6.18 2.46 0.64
N GLU A 56 -7.29 2.90 1.24
CA GLU A 56 -8.58 3.05 0.57
C GLU A 56 -8.47 3.90 -0.71
N ARG A 57 -7.68 4.97 -0.66
CA ARG A 57 -7.45 5.83 -1.83
C ARG A 57 -6.61 5.14 -2.91
N ILE A 58 -5.62 4.33 -2.53
CA ILE A 58 -4.81 3.53 -3.46
C ILE A 58 -5.67 2.47 -4.14
N LEU A 59 -6.50 1.74 -3.38
CA LEU A 59 -7.38 0.68 -3.89
C LEU A 59 -8.40 1.20 -4.92
N ARG A 60 -8.75 2.49 -4.86
CA ARG A 60 -9.66 3.14 -5.82
C ARG A 60 -9.00 3.52 -7.14
N ILE A 61 -7.71 3.31 -7.32
CA ILE A 61 -7.02 3.63 -8.59
C ILE A 61 -7.45 2.60 -9.65
N PRO A 62 -8.16 2.99 -10.72
CA PRO A 62 -8.69 2.04 -11.69
C PRO A 62 -7.60 1.29 -12.47
N THR A 63 -6.44 1.92 -12.64
CA THR A 63 -5.31 1.37 -13.41
C THR A 63 -4.36 0.51 -12.57
N LEU A 64 -4.62 0.35 -11.27
CA LEU A 64 -3.76 -0.41 -10.37
C LEU A 64 -3.62 -1.89 -10.77
N PRO A 65 -4.67 -2.58 -11.29
CA PRO A 65 -4.53 -3.95 -11.76
C PRO A 65 -3.51 -4.11 -12.90
N TRP A 66 -3.24 -3.04 -13.66
CA TRP A 66 -2.26 -3.04 -14.75
C TRP A 66 -0.83 -2.75 -14.31
N MET A 67 -0.58 -2.59 -13.00
CA MET A 67 0.78 -2.44 -12.51
C MET A 67 1.59 -3.71 -12.77
N ARG A 68 2.92 -3.58 -12.70
CA ARG A 68 3.87 -4.69 -12.67
C ARG A 68 4.21 -5.03 -11.23
N GLY A 69 4.40 -6.31 -10.94
CA GLY A 69 4.82 -6.79 -9.64
C GLY A 69 3.72 -6.78 -8.59
N THR A 70 4.11 -6.67 -7.32
CA THR A 70 3.21 -6.87 -6.18
C THR A 70 3.35 -5.72 -5.20
N MET A 71 2.23 -5.17 -4.73
CA MET A 71 2.19 -4.17 -3.67
C MET A 71 1.50 -4.75 -2.45
N VAL A 72 2.11 -4.63 -1.28
CA VAL A 72 1.52 -5.07 -0.02
C VAL A 72 1.32 -3.88 0.90
N LEU A 73 0.09 -3.68 1.36
CA LEU A 73 -0.29 -2.62 2.28
C LEU A 73 -0.53 -3.25 3.66
N ILE A 74 0.26 -2.90 4.68
CA ILE A 74 0.15 -3.48 6.03
C ILE A 74 -0.10 -2.40 7.08
N LYS A 75 -1.00 -2.70 8.01
CA LYS A 75 -1.23 -1.95 9.25
C LYS A 75 -0.54 -2.66 10.40
N LEU A 76 0.47 -2.02 10.97
CA LEU A 76 1.22 -2.59 12.09
C LEU A 76 0.40 -2.57 13.40
N ASP A 77 -0.52 -1.62 13.55
CA ASP A 77 -1.41 -1.49 14.71
C ASP A 77 -2.54 -2.54 14.74
N ALA A 78 -2.71 -3.28 13.64
CA ALA A 78 -3.71 -4.34 13.52
C ALA A 78 -3.12 -5.74 13.67
N LEU A 79 -1.80 -5.87 13.83
CA LEU A 79 -1.13 -7.14 14.05
C LEU A 79 -1.33 -7.62 15.49
N ASP A 80 -1.60 -8.91 15.66
CA ASP A 80 -1.75 -9.51 17.00
C ASP A 80 -0.39 -9.99 17.52
N ASP A 81 0.42 -10.54 16.62
CA ASP A 81 1.81 -10.94 16.87
C ASP A 81 2.66 -10.56 15.66
N LEU A 82 3.52 -9.56 15.85
CA LEU A 82 4.36 -9.01 14.78
C LEU A 82 5.20 -10.10 14.08
N PHE A 83 5.78 -11.05 14.81
CA PHE A 83 6.64 -12.06 14.20
C PHE A 83 5.83 -13.15 13.48
N ALA A 84 4.75 -13.62 14.10
CA ALA A 84 3.92 -14.66 13.52
C ALA A 84 3.13 -14.19 12.29
N ASP A 85 2.65 -12.94 12.33
CA ASP A 85 1.86 -12.33 11.26
C ASP A 85 2.75 -11.79 10.13
N LEU A 86 3.97 -11.30 10.40
CA LEU A 86 4.93 -10.95 9.32
C LEU A 86 5.41 -12.16 8.54
N GLY A 87 5.43 -13.37 9.13
CA GLY A 87 5.68 -14.61 8.39
C GLY A 87 4.65 -14.90 7.29
N LEU A 88 3.52 -14.19 7.24
CA LEU A 88 2.59 -14.22 6.10
C LEU A 88 3.15 -13.48 4.87
N LEU A 89 4.20 -12.68 5.05
CA LEU A 89 4.91 -12.01 3.98
C LEU A 89 6.04 -12.87 3.40
N ASP A 90 6.38 -14.01 4.01
CA ASP A 90 7.42 -14.92 3.50
C ASP A 90 7.19 -15.36 2.03
N PRO A 91 5.95 -15.61 1.55
CA PRO A 91 5.69 -15.92 0.14
C PRO A 91 6.01 -14.79 -0.84
N LEU A 92 6.23 -13.56 -0.36
CA LEU A 92 6.69 -12.46 -1.20
C LEU A 92 8.09 -12.74 -1.75
N GLY A 93 8.94 -13.48 -1.03
CA GLY A 93 10.33 -13.64 -1.43
C GLY A 93 11.09 -12.31 -1.30
N GLN A 94 11.76 -11.86 -2.36
CA GLN A 94 12.57 -10.64 -2.31
C GLN A 94 11.69 -9.38 -2.37
N VAL A 95 11.77 -8.55 -1.33
CA VAL A 95 11.15 -7.22 -1.29
C VAL A 95 12.14 -6.19 -1.82
N ASP A 96 11.80 -5.55 -2.94
CA ASP A 96 12.65 -4.53 -3.56
C ASP A 96 12.63 -3.20 -2.79
N ARG A 97 11.51 -2.88 -2.14
CA ARG A 97 11.40 -1.67 -1.32
C ARG A 97 10.34 -1.79 -0.23
N THR A 98 10.64 -1.20 0.92
CA THR A 98 9.67 -0.98 2.00
C THR A 98 9.54 0.51 2.30
N ILE A 99 8.31 1.00 2.47
CA ILE A 99 8.00 2.38 2.86
C ILE A 99 7.21 2.37 4.16
N MET A 100 7.66 3.12 5.15
CA MET A 100 6.87 3.44 6.35
C MET A 100 6.13 4.76 6.13
N LEU A 101 4.80 4.74 6.28
CA LEU A 101 4.00 5.94 6.16
C LEU A 101 4.10 6.81 7.42
N PRO A 102 4.57 8.07 7.30
CA PRO A 102 4.58 8.98 8.42
C PRO A 102 3.15 9.39 8.82
N TRP A 103 2.94 9.59 10.12
CA TRP A 103 1.68 10.06 10.70
C TRP A 103 1.85 11.44 11.35
N ALA A 104 0.78 12.25 11.35
CA ALA A 104 0.77 13.56 11.98
C ALA A 104 -0.45 13.69 12.91
N ASP A 105 -0.22 14.19 14.12
CA ASP A 105 -1.25 14.22 15.18
C ASP A 105 -2.27 15.36 15.03
N THR A 106 -1.94 16.42 14.28
CA THR A 106 -2.80 17.59 14.17
C THR A 106 -3.80 17.47 13.02
N LYS A 107 -5.04 17.95 13.24
CA LYS A 107 -6.12 17.86 12.23
C LYS A 107 -5.76 18.52 10.90
N ALA A 108 -5.15 19.70 10.93
CA ALA A 108 -4.75 20.44 9.74
C ALA A 108 -3.60 19.75 8.95
N ALA A 109 -2.71 19.04 9.64
CA ALA A 109 -1.64 18.30 8.98
C ALA A 109 -2.15 17.03 8.28
N ARG A 110 -3.27 16.44 8.73
CA ARG A 110 -3.77 15.17 8.20
C ARG A 110 -4.04 15.18 6.70
N ASP A 111 -4.74 16.19 6.16
CA ASP A 111 -5.08 16.18 4.72
C ASP A 111 -3.84 16.33 3.84
N ARG A 112 -2.89 17.17 4.28
CA ARG A 112 -1.59 17.31 3.61
C ARG A 112 -0.81 16.00 3.69
N GLN A 113 -0.84 15.35 4.85
CA GLN A 113 -0.17 14.07 5.09
C GLN A 113 -0.77 12.94 4.24
N LEU A 114 -2.10 12.84 4.13
CA LEU A 114 -2.77 11.85 3.29
C LEU A 114 -2.36 12.00 1.83
N ARG A 115 -2.34 13.24 1.31
CA ARG A 115 -1.86 13.52 -0.04
C ARG A 115 -0.38 13.18 -0.20
N HIS A 116 0.45 13.57 0.77
CA HIS A 116 1.88 13.27 0.76
C HIS A 116 2.14 11.77 0.72
N ASN A 117 1.53 11.00 1.62
CA ASN A 117 1.66 9.55 1.69
C ASN A 117 1.18 8.85 0.42
N TYR A 118 0.05 9.32 -0.15
CA TYR A 118 -0.44 8.82 -1.45
C TYR A 118 0.61 9.03 -2.56
N HIS A 119 1.15 10.24 -2.69
CA HIS A 119 2.18 10.53 -3.69
C HIS A 119 3.50 9.79 -3.42
N LEU A 120 3.86 9.57 -2.16
CA LEU A 120 5.04 8.79 -1.77
C LEU A 120 4.96 7.35 -2.30
N ILE A 121 3.80 6.70 -2.13
CA ILE A 121 3.56 5.34 -2.64
C ILE A 121 3.64 5.33 -4.17
N LEU A 122 2.92 6.23 -4.85
CA LEU A 122 2.92 6.28 -6.32
C LEU A 122 4.30 6.58 -6.91
N ARG A 123 5.05 7.47 -6.26
CA ARG A 123 6.42 7.78 -6.66
C ARG A 123 7.30 6.54 -6.56
N ALA A 124 7.22 5.79 -5.46
CA ALA A 124 7.97 4.55 -5.34
C ALA A 124 7.57 3.50 -6.39
N CYS A 125 6.27 3.37 -6.69
CA CYS A 125 5.80 2.51 -7.78
C CYS A 125 6.40 2.93 -9.12
N THR A 126 6.50 4.24 -9.37
CA THR A 126 7.09 4.77 -10.60
C THR A 126 8.59 4.52 -10.66
N GLU A 127 9.31 4.77 -9.57
CA GLU A 127 10.76 4.57 -9.46
C GLU A 127 11.16 3.10 -9.61
N LEU A 128 10.31 2.17 -9.16
CA LEU A 128 10.49 0.73 -9.37
C LEU A 128 10.06 0.28 -10.78
N GLY A 129 9.39 1.12 -11.56
CA GLY A 129 8.82 0.74 -12.85
C GLY A 129 7.59 -0.16 -12.74
N MET A 130 6.91 -0.15 -11.59
CA MET A 130 5.63 -0.84 -11.37
C MET A 130 4.49 -0.16 -12.14
N ILE A 131 4.52 1.16 -12.27
CA ILE A 131 3.56 1.93 -13.07
C ILE A 131 4.27 2.79 -14.11
N SER A 132 3.66 2.92 -15.28
CA SER A 132 4.12 3.89 -16.29
C SER A 132 3.72 5.28 -15.82
N GLY A 133 4.70 6.14 -15.49
CA GLY A 133 4.52 7.47 -14.91
C GLY A 133 3.80 8.51 -15.80
N ARG A 134 2.65 8.18 -16.39
CA ARG A 134 1.78 9.15 -17.07
C ARG A 134 1.26 10.13 -16.02
N GLY A 135 1.88 11.31 -15.94
CA GLY A 135 1.47 12.43 -15.09
C GLY A 135 2.46 12.87 -14.00
N VAL A 136 3.67 12.30 -13.94
CA VAL A 136 4.73 12.79 -13.03
C VAL A 136 5.76 13.58 -13.85
N SER A 137 5.49 14.86 -14.10
CA SER A 137 6.49 15.76 -14.67
C SER A 137 7.61 15.95 -13.64
N TYR A 138 8.79 15.43 -13.94
CA TYR A 138 10.01 15.87 -13.28
C TYR A 138 10.51 17.14 -13.97
N PRO A 139 10.89 18.21 -13.24
CA PRO A 139 11.82 19.16 -13.80
C PRO A 139 13.12 18.40 -14.09
N ILE A 140 13.42 18.23 -15.37
CA ILE A 140 14.66 17.65 -15.83
C ILE A 140 15.73 18.66 -15.45
N ALA A 141 16.52 18.37 -14.41
CA ALA A 141 17.72 19.15 -14.14
C ALA A 141 18.68 18.90 -15.30
N SER A 142 18.75 19.86 -16.21
CA SER A 142 19.80 19.98 -17.22
C SER A 142 21.15 19.86 -16.53
N ARG A 143 21.88 18.78 -16.79
CA ARG A 143 23.33 18.78 -16.57
C ARG A 143 23.92 19.56 -17.73
N GLU A 144 24.27 20.82 -17.48
CA GLU A 144 25.19 21.56 -18.34
C GLU A 144 26.61 21.02 -18.15
N ASN A 145 27.30 20.93 -19.28
CA ASN A 145 28.67 20.48 -19.46
C ASN A 145 29.61 21.69 -19.41
#